data_AF-A0A9W4R8D4-F1
#
_entry.id   AF-A0A9W4R8D4-F1
#
_cell.length_a   1.000
_cell.length_b   1.000
_cell.length_c   1.000
_cell.angle_alpha   90.00
_cell.angle_beta   90.00
_cell.angle_gamma   90.00
#
_symmetry.space_group_name_H-M   'P 1'
#
loop_
_entity.id
_entity.type
_entity.pdbx_description
1 polymer ?
#
loop_
_entity_poly.entity_id
_entity_poly.type
_entity_poly.pdbx_seq_one_letter_code
_entity_poly.pdbx_strand_id
1 'polypeptide(L)' 'MPIDKPPPREKATKVAIGVVAIIAFVIVAIFVGFNLNHLQTQRELQSGQVDPRDAPKSPTDLQAPRPKP' A
#
# COMPACT_ATOMS: atom_id res chain seq x y z
N MET A 1 26.83 -8.84 46.24
CA MET A 1 26.42 -7.91 45.16
C MET A 1 24.94 -7.67 45.37
N PRO A 2 24.48 -6.45 45.70
CA PRO A 2 23.05 -6.24 45.87
C PRO A 2 22.39 -6.44 44.51
N ILE A 3 21.40 -7.35 44.46
CA ILE A 3 20.60 -7.59 43.27
C ILE A 3 19.82 -6.31 43.00
N ASP A 4 20.07 -5.71 41.83
CA ASP A 4 19.35 -4.57 41.31
C ASP A 4 17.85 -4.79 41.49
N LYS A 5 17.19 -3.95 42.30
CA LYS A 5 15.73 -3.99 42.43
C LYS A 5 15.14 -3.85 41.02
N PRO A 6 14.26 -4.76 40.58
CA PRO A 6 13.65 -4.64 39.26
C PRO A 6 12.95 -3.27 39.17
N PRO A 7 13.02 -2.60 38.01
CA PRO A 7 12.43 -1.28 37.85
C PRO A 7 10.95 -1.33 38.25
N PRO A 8 10.42 -0.28 38.91
CA PRO A 8 9.01 -0.23 39.29
C PRO A 8 8.12 -0.56 38.10
N ARG A 9 7.15 -1.47 38.30
CA ARG A 9 6.29 -2.00 37.22
C ARG A 9 5.69 -0.90 36.34
N GLU A 10 5.27 0.20 36.94
CA GLU A 10 4.72 1.37 36.23
C GLU A 10 5.70 1.97 35.20
N LYS A 11 6.99 2.04 35.52
CA LYS A 11 8.01 2.55 34.58
C LYS A 11 8.25 1.56 33.45
N ALA A 12 8.29 0.27 33.76
CA ALA A 12 8.44 -0.78 32.75
C ALA A 12 7.26 -0.80 31.76
N THR A 13 6.03 -0.64 32.26
CA THR A 13 4.82 -0.57 31.42
C THR A 13 4.84 0.65 30.49
N LYS A 14 5.23 1.83 30.97
CA LYS A 14 5.32 3.05 30.13
C LYS A 14 6.32 2.89 29.00
N VAL A 15 7.49 2.31 29.29
CA VAL A 15 8.51 2.03 28.28
C VAL A 15 8.00 1.02 27.26
N ALA A 16 7.36 -0.06 27.71
CA ALA A 16 6.79 -1.07 26.82
C ALA A 16 5.75 -0.48 25.86
N ILE A 17 4.85 0.38 26.36
CA ILE A 17 3.86 1.08 25.53
C ILE A 17 4.56 1.96 24.49
N GLY A 18 5.59 2.70 24.88
CA GLY A 18 6.37 3.54 23.96
C GLY A 18 7.03 2.73 22.85
N VAL A 19 7.63 1.60 23.17
CA VAL A 19 8.25 0.69 22.19
C VAL A 19 7.21 0.14 21.22
N VAL A 20 6.06 -0.32 21.72
CA VAL A 20 4.97 -0.83 20.88
C VAL A 20 4.43 0.26 19.95
N ALA A 21 4.28 1.49 20.44
CA ALA A 21 3.83 2.61 19.63
C ALA A 21 4.82 2.94 18.48
N ILE A 22 6.13 2.91 18.76
CA ILE A 22 7.16 3.12 17.73
C ILE A 22 7.11 2.02 16.68
N ILE A 23 7.02 0.75 17.09
CA ILE A 23 6.94 -0.38 16.17
C ILE A 23 5.68 -0.27 15.31
N ALA A 24 4.52 0.02 15.91
CA ALA A 24 3.28 0.23 15.18
C ALA A 24 3.39 1.36 14.15
N PHE A 25 4.02 2.48 14.53
CA PHE A 25 4.26 3.59 13.62
C PHE A 25 5.14 3.19 12.42
N VAL A 26 6.22 2.45 12.65
CA VAL A 26 7.10 1.94 11.58
C VAL A 26 6.32 1.03 10.63
N ILE A 27 5.50 0.12 11.16
CA ILE A 27 4.66 -0.76 10.33
C ILE A 27 3.71 0.07 9.46
N VAL A 28 3.01 1.04 10.04
CA VAL A 28 2.09 1.93 9.29
C VAL A 28 2.83 2.69 8.20
N ALA A 29 3.99 3.27 8.51
CA ALA A 29 4.80 4.01 7.53
C ALA A 29 5.22 3.12 6.35
N ILE A 30 5.65 1.88 6.63
CA ILE A 30 5.98 0.90 5.61
C ILE A 30 4.76 0.59 4.73
N PHE A 31 3.60 0.30 5.33
CA PHE A 31 2.37 0.01 4.59
C PHE A 31 1.95 1.17 3.70
N VAL A 32 1.97 2.40 4.21
CA VAL A 32 1.64 3.60 3.42
C VAL A 32 2.63 3.77 2.26
N GLY A 33 3.93 3.64 2.51
CA GLY A 33 4.96 3.73 1.48
C GLY A 33 4.78 2.69 0.36
N PHE A 34 4.55 1.43 0.72
CA PHE A 34 4.27 0.37 -0.25
C PHE A 34 2.99 0.62 -1.06
N ASN A 35 1.92 1.10 -0.43
CA ASN A 35 0.67 1.41 -1.13
C ASN A 35 0.81 2.59 -2.09
N LEU A 36 1.54 3.65 -1.70
CA LEU A 36 1.82 4.78 -2.59
C LEU A 36 2.66 4.35 -3.79
N ASN A 37 3.71 3.54 -3.56
CA ASN A 37 4.53 2.99 -4.64
C ASN A 37 3.69 2.11 -5.60
N HIS A 38 2.83 1.25 -5.05
CA HIS A 38 1.96 0.39 -5.84
C HIS A 38 1.00 1.19 -6.74
N LEU A 39 0.41 2.28 -6.22
CA LEU A 39 -0.45 3.17 -7.00
C LEU A 39 0.31 3.84 -8.14
N GLN A 40 1.55 4.28 -7.91
CA GLN A 40 2.38 4.89 -8.94
C GLN A 40 2.73 3.88 -10.04
N THR A 41 3.18 2.69 -9.67
CA THR A 41 3.49 1.63 -10.63
C THR A 41 2.26 1.23 -11.45
N GLN A 42 1.08 1.12 -10.84
CA GLN A 42 -0.15 0.81 -11.59
C GLN A 42 -0.51 1.90 -12.60
N ARG A 43 -0.40 3.18 -12.21
CA ARG A 43 -0.64 4.29 -13.14
C ARG A 43 0.34 4.26 -14.30
N GLU A 44 1.61 3.99 -14.03
CA GLU A 44 2.64 3.90 -15.06
C GLU A 44 2.37 2.75 -16.03
N LEU A 45 2.04 1.56 -15.52
CA LEU A 45 1.64 0.40 -16.32
C LEU A 45 0.38 0.64 -17.16
N GLN A 46 -0.57 1.44 -16.67
CA GLN A 46 -1.80 1.80 -17.40
C GLN A 46 -1.58 2.96 -18.38
N SER A 47 -0.62 3.85 -18.13
CA SER A 47 -0.38 5.03 -18.97
C SER A 47 0.11 4.71 -20.39
N GLY A 48 0.69 3.53 -20.59
CA GLY A 48 1.08 3.01 -21.91
C GLY A 48 0.04 2.10 -22.56
N GLN A 49 -1.06 1.77 -21.87
CA GLN A 49 -2.13 0.97 -22.45
C GLN A 49 -3.13 1.91 -23.12
N VAL A 50 -3.23 1.77 -24.45
CA VAL A 50 -4.34 2.38 -25.20
C VAL A 50 -5.62 1.69 -24.75
N ASP A 51 -6.60 2.46 -24.29
CA ASP A 51 -7.94 1.93 -23.99
C ASP A 51 -8.38 1.12 -25.23
N PRO A 52 -8.85 -0.14 -25.09
CA PRO A 52 -9.29 -0.93 -26.24
C PRO A 52 -10.34 -0.22 -27.12
N ARG A 53 -11.04 0.78 -26.57
CA ARG A 53 -11.99 1.65 -27.28
C ARG A 53 -11.33 2.76 -28.10
N ASP A 54 -10.14 3.19 -27.67
CA ASP A 54 -9.30 4.19 -28.34
C ASP A 54 -8.18 3.55 -29.19
N ALA A 55 -8.13 2.21 -29.24
CA ALA A 55 -7.23 1.48 -30.11
C ALA A 55 -7.45 1.86 -31.59
N PRO A 56 -6.42 1.81 -32.44
CA PRO A 56 -6.56 2.09 -33.86
C PRO A 56 -7.67 1.21 -34.46
N LYS A 57 -8.72 1.85 -34.99
CA LYS A 57 -9.88 1.13 -35.51
C LYS A 57 -9.46 0.16 -36.61
N SER A 58 -9.83 -1.11 -36.46
CA SER A 58 -9.56 -2.11 -37.48
C SER A 58 -10.54 -1.94 -38.66
N PRO A 59 -10.15 -2.32 -39.89
CA PRO A 59 -11.08 -2.31 -41.04
C PRO A 59 -12.36 -3.13 -40.81
N THR A 60 -12.34 -4.02 -39.83
CA THR A 60 -13.42 -4.93 -39.44
C THR A 60 -14.29 -4.44 -38.27
N ASP A 61 -13.98 -3.30 -37.63
CA ASP A 61 -14.73 -2.84 -36.44
C ASP A 61 -16.19 -2.48 -36.74
N LEU A 62 -16.49 -2.11 -37.98
CA LEU A 62 -17.87 -1.85 -38.45
C LEU A 62 -18.67 -3.14 -38.71
N GLN A 63 -18.00 -4.29 -38.72
CA GLN A 63 -18.61 -5.60 -38.96
C GLN A 63 -18.86 -6.36 -37.65
N ALA A 64 -18.33 -5.86 -36.52
CA ALA A 64 -18.58 -6.44 -35.22
C ALA A 64 -20.06 -6.27 -34.82
N PRO A 65 -20.75 -7.32 -34.33
CA PRO A 65 -22.11 -7.20 -33.83
C PRO A 65 -22.17 -6.13 -32.73
N ARG A 66 -23.12 -5.18 -32.84
CA ARG A 66 -23.33 -4.21 -31.74
C ARG A 66 -23.63 -4.97 -30.44
N PRO A 67 -22.98 -4.62 -29.31
CA PRO A 67 -23.37 -5.16 -28.02
C PRO A 67 -24.84 -4.79 -27.76
N LYS A 68 -25.61 -5.76 -27.25
CA LYS A 68 -27.03 -5.55 -26.91
C LYS A 68 -27.13 -4.54 -25.75
N PRO A 69 -28.18 -3.69 -25.75
CA PRO A 69 -28.40 -2.71 -24.70
C PRO A 69 -28.58 -3.37 -23.32
#